data_AF-A0A9P6CWI6-F1
#
_entry.id   AF-A0A9P6CWI6-F1
#
_cell.length_a   1.000
_cell.length_b   1.000
_cell.length_c   1.000
_cell.angle_alpha   90.00
_cell.angle_beta   90.00
_cell.angle_gamma   90.00
#
_symmetry.space_group_name_H-M   'P 1'
#
loop_
_entity.id
_entity.type
_entity.pdbx_description
1 polymer ?
#
loop_
_entity_poly.entity_id
_entity_poly.type
_entity_poly.pdbx_seq_one_letter_code
_entity_poly.pdbx_strand_id
1 'polypeptide(L)'
;GQSFRKEYSQLGILRGKLPTNISMTIASATLLEHILDNICSELQLSKNLAIVRLTNACPNVALSVRTMQHSDESKADLCFLIPPGATSPDDIPMTLIYCNQRKTTEECVDRIRDWAAKQGINVSCIAFYHALIGQVRK
;
A
#
# COMPACT_ATOMS: atom_id res chain seq x y z
N GLY A 1 6.53 -17.61 2.64
CA GLY A 1 5.38 -16.71 2.88
C GLY A 1 4.26 -16.99 1.90
N GLN A 2 3.06 -16.41 2.09
CA GLN A 2 1.88 -16.69 1.25
C GLN A 2 2.07 -16.35 -0.24
N SER A 3 2.91 -15.36 -0.56
CA SER A 3 3.24 -14.94 -1.93
C SER A 3 4.67 -15.32 -2.33
N PHE A 4 5.15 -16.48 -1.89
CA PHE A 4 6.53 -16.90 -2.16
C PHE A 4 6.76 -17.15 -3.66
N ARG A 5 7.89 -16.63 -4.16
CA ARG A 5 8.37 -16.84 -5.53
C ARG A 5 9.44 -17.93 -5.49
N LYS A 6 9.22 -19.04 -6.19
CA LYS A 6 10.09 -20.23 -6.13
C LYS A 6 11.53 -19.94 -6.54
N GLU A 7 11.74 -18.94 -7.39
CA GLU A 7 13.04 -18.52 -7.86
C GLU A 7 13.94 -18.01 -6.71
N TYR A 8 13.35 -17.53 -5.61
CA TYR A 8 14.11 -17.04 -4.46
C TYR A 8 14.87 -18.14 -3.71
N SER A 9 14.41 -19.40 -3.76
CA SER A 9 15.11 -20.51 -3.08
C SER A 9 16.46 -20.83 -3.74
N GLN A 10 16.68 -20.37 -4.98
CA GLN A 10 17.91 -20.59 -5.72
C GLN A 10 18.98 -19.54 -5.41
N LEU A 11 18.63 -18.46 -4.71
CA LEU A 11 19.55 -17.34 -4.46
C LEU A 11 20.73 -17.70 -3.54
N GLY A 12 20.65 -18.82 -2.81
CA GLY A 12 21.77 -19.35 -2.02
C GLY A 12 23.04 -19.57 -2.85
N ILE A 13 22.91 -19.84 -4.16
CA ILE A 13 24.07 -19.97 -5.07
C ILE A 13 24.94 -18.72 -5.12
N LEU A 14 24.36 -17.53 -4.88
CA LEU A 14 25.10 -16.28 -4.88
C LEU A 14 26.17 -16.26 -3.81
N ARG A 15 25.97 -16.91 -2.66
CA ARG A 15 26.98 -17.00 -1.60
C ARG A 15 28.21 -17.82 -2.02
N GLY A 16 28.04 -18.82 -2.88
CA GLY A 16 29.16 -19.59 -3.43
C GLY A 16 29.90 -18.88 -4.57
N LYS A 17 29.26 -17.90 -5.22
CA LYS A 17 29.83 -17.15 -6.35
C LYS A 17 30.44 -15.80 -5.95
N LEU A 18 29.95 -15.18 -4.89
CA LEU A 18 30.43 -13.89 -4.43
C LEU A 18 31.65 -14.05 -3.49
N PRO A 19 32.61 -13.12 -3.54
CA PRO A 19 33.70 -13.07 -2.58
C PRO A 19 33.19 -13.00 -1.13
N THR A 20 33.95 -13.58 -0.19
CA THR A 20 33.57 -13.70 1.23
C THR A 20 33.45 -12.36 1.95
N ASN A 21 34.06 -11.29 1.43
CA ASN A 21 33.99 -9.94 1.96
C ASN A 21 32.73 -9.17 1.51
N ILE A 22 31.84 -9.76 0.71
CA ILE A 22 30.58 -9.13 0.31
C ILE A 22 29.47 -9.46 1.32
N SER A 23 28.95 -8.42 1.97
CA SER A 23 27.80 -8.53 2.88
C SER A 23 26.49 -8.67 2.10
N MET A 24 25.63 -9.59 2.53
CA MET A 24 24.27 -9.73 2.01
C MET A 24 23.29 -9.18 3.04
N THR A 25 22.39 -8.29 2.60
CA THR A 25 21.32 -7.74 3.44
C THR A 25 19.98 -8.22 2.92
N ILE A 26 19.13 -8.71 3.82
CA ILE A 26 17.78 -9.17 3.51
C ILE A 26 16.81 -8.28 4.28
N ALA A 27 15.93 -7.62 3.54
CA ALA A 27 14.90 -6.76 4.10
C ALA A 27 13.53 -7.41 3.92
N SER A 28 12.74 -7.43 4.99
CA SER A 28 11.34 -7.81 4.94
C SER A 28 10.54 -6.93 5.90
N ALA A 29 9.34 -6.52 5.47
CA ALA A 29 8.38 -5.84 6.34
C ALA A 29 7.62 -6.81 7.24
N THR A 30 7.43 -8.06 6.78
CA THR A 30 6.74 -9.12 7.52
C THR A 30 7.63 -10.35 7.59
N LEU A 31 8.13 -10.66 8.79
CA LEU A 31 9.08 -11.75 8.99
C LEU A 31 8.74 -12.54 10.25
N LEU A 32 8.00 -13.63 10.08
CA LEU A 32 7.73 -14.59 11.14
C LEU A 32 9.00 -15.40 11.44
N GLU A 33 9.17 -15.85 12.68
CA GLU A 33 10.39 -16.56 13.11
C GLU A 33 10.70 -17.80 12.25
N HIS A 34 9.70 -18.67 12.02
CA HIS A 34 9.89 -19.85 11.17
C HIS A 34 10.21 -19.53 9.70
N ILE A 35 9.86 -18.33 9.23
CA ILE A 35 10.23 -17.87 7.89
C ILE A 35 11.69 -17.40 7.87
N LEU A 36 12.16 -16.79 8.96
CA LEU A 36 13.57 -16.44 9.10
C LEU A 36 14.46 -17.69 9.06
N ASP A 37 14.08 -18.77 9.74
CA ASP A 37 14.80 -20.04 9.70
C ASP A 37 14.91 -20.60 8.27
N ASN A 38 13.80 -20.58 7.53
CA ASN A 38 13.76 -21.00 6.13
C ASN A 38 14.66 -20.11 5.26
N ILE A 39 14.62 -18.79 5.43
CA ILE A 39 15.47 -17.85 4.69
C ILE A 39 16.95 -18.11 5.00
N CYS A 40 17.30 -18.33 6.27
CA CYS A 40 18.68 -18.63 6.65
C CYS A 40 19.18 -19.91 6.01
N SER A 41 18.33 -20.95 5.97
CA SER A 41 18.62 -22.22 5.33
C SER A 41 18.75 -22.11 3.81
N GLU A 42 17.75 -21.53 3.13
CA GLU A 42 17.72 -21.42 1.66
C GLU A 42 18.84 -20.53 1.12
N LEU A 43 19.11 -19.41 1.79
CA LEU A 43 20.14 -18.46 1.37
C LEU A 43 21.54 -18.80 1.92
N GLN A 44 21.70 -19.90 2.64
CA GLN A 44 22.98 -20.34 3.21
C GLN A 44 23.63 -19.24 4.05
N LEU A 45 22.84 -18.60 4.92
CA LEU A 45 23.31 -17.52 5.79
C LEU A 45 24.11 -18.09 6.96
N SER A 46 25.05 -17.29 7.46
CA SER A 46 25.78 -17.61 8.68
C SER A 46 24.83 -17.65 9.87
N LYS A 47 25.11 -18.53 10.85
CA LYS A 47 24.43 -18.53 12.15
C LYS A 47 24.66 -17.24 12.95
N ASN A 48 25.76 -16.53 12.66
CA ASN A 48 26.11 -15.26 13.29
C ASN A 48 25.57 -14.09 12.46
N LEU A 49 24.25 -14.01 12.31
CA LEU A 49 23.59 -12.93 11.57
C LEU A 49 23.12 -11.81 12.49
N ALA A 50 23.33 -10.56 12.07
CA ALA A 50 22.77 -9.41 12.76
C ALA A 50 21.29 -9.26 12.37
N ILE A 51 20.40 -9.31 13.35
CA ILE A 51 18.96 -9.12 13.14
C ILE A 51 18.58 -7.73 13.67
N VAL A 52 18.08 -6.88 12.78
CA VAL A 52 17.48 -5.59 13.16
C VAL A 52 15.97 -5.72 13.02
N ARG A 53 15.24 -5.59 14.13
CA ARG A 53 13.76 -5.59 14.16
C ARG A 53 13.28 -4.22 14.58
N LEU A 54 12.37 -3.65 13.79
CA LEU A 54 11.72 -2.38 14.10
C LEU A 54 10.24 -2.65 14.40
N THR A 55 9.70 -1.89 15.35
CA THR A 55 8.27 -1.91 15.64
C THR A 55 7.47 -1.32 14.48
N ASN A 56 6.28 -1.86 14.24
CA ASN A 56 5.30 -1.30 13.31
C ASN A 56 4.38 -0.27 14.00
N ALA A 57 4.67 0.12 15.24
CA ALA A 57 3.88 1.12 15.97
C ALA A 57 3.95 2.49 15.30
N CYS A 58 2.79 3.02 14.92
CA CYS A 58 2.62 4.36 14.37
C CYS A 58 1.80 5.21 15.36
N PRO A 59 2.39 5.76 16.43
CA PRO A 59 1.65 6.46 17.49
C PRO A 59 0.95 7.74 16.99
N ASN A 60 1.35 8.25 15.83
CA ASN A 60 0.74 9.39 15.15
C ASN A 60 -0.44 9.01 14.25
N VAL A 61 -0.86 7.74 14.21
CA VAL A 61 -1.98 7.26 13.39
C VAL A 61 -3.14 6.83 14.29
N ALA A 62 -4.28 7.53 14.15
CA ALA A 62 -5.53 7.13 14.79
C ALA A 62 -6.26 6.10 13.93
N LEU A 63 -6.65 4.97 14.53
CA LEU A 63 -7.42 3.91 13.87
C LEU A 63 -8.89 4.00 14.28
N SER A 64 -9.80 3.91 13.30
CA SER A 64 -11.24 3.91 13.53
C SER A 64 -11.92 2.96 12.55
N VAL A 65 -12.97 2.30 13.01
CA VAL A 65 -13.84 1.45 12.18
C VAL A 65 -15.24 2.03 12.24
N ARG A 66 -15.86 2.19 11.07
CA ARG A 66 -17.23 2.73 10.94
C ARG A 66 -18.06 1.81 10.05
N THR A 67 -19.30 1.59 10.46
CA THR A 67 -20.29 0.89 9.62
C THR A 67 -20.77 1.83 8.52
N MET A 68 -20.82 1.34 7.28
CA MET A 68 -21.43 2.09 6.16
C MET A 68 -22.92 2.32 6.44
N GLN A 69 -23.40 3.55 6.27
CA GLN A 69 -24.77 3.94 6.55
C GLN A 69 -25.64 4.00 5.29
N HIS A 70 -25.01 4.05 4.11
CA HIS A 70 -25.70 4.20 2.83
C HIS A 70 -25.48 2.98 1.94
N SER A 71 -26.29 2.87 0.88
CA SER A 71 -26.08 1.82 -0.12
C SER A 71 -24.74 2.04 -0.83
N ASP A 72 -24.02 0.96 -1.12
CA ASP A 72 -22.75 1.02 -1.83
C ASP A 72 -22.89 1.72 -3.20
N GLU A 73 -24.00 1.53 -3.91
CA GLU A 73 -24.28 2.19 -5.19
C GLU A 73 -24.26 3.73 -5.09
N SER A 74 -24.72 4.29 -3.96
CA SER A 74 -24.73 5.74 -3.75
C SER A 74 -23.34 6.32 -3.48
N LYS A 75 -22.44 5.49 -2.94
CA LYS A 75 -21.13 5.86 -2.38
C LYS A 75 -21.20 6.97 -1.32
N ALA A 76 -22.39 7.31 -0.80
CA ALA A 76 -22.63 8.52 -0.01
C ALA A 76 -21.85 8.57 1.32
N ASP A 77 -21.40 7.42 1.84
CA ASP A 77 -20.49 7.35 2.97
C ASP A 77 -19.10 8.00 2.70
N LEU A 78 -18.79 8.35 1.44
CA LEU A 78 -17.57 9.09 1.05
C LEU A 78 -17.78 10.62 1.00
N CYS A 79 -19.01 11.13 1.17
CA CYS A 79 -19.28 12.58 1.10
C CYS A 79 -18.44 13.40 2.09
N PHE A 80 -18.08 12.82 3.25
CA PHE A 80 -17.31 13.51 4.29
C PHE A 80 -15.91 13.96 3.83
N LEU A 81 -15.41 13.39 2.73
CA LEU A 81 -14.10 13.72 2.17
C LEU A 81 -14.01 15.16 1.67
N ILE A 82 -15.15 15.78 1.31
CA ILE A 82 -15.22 17.19 0.96
C ILE A 82 -15.73 17.92 2.20
N PRO A 83 -14.87 18.68 2.91
CA PRO A 83 -15.28 19.37 4.13
C PRO A 83 -16.44 20.35 3.86
N PRO A 84 -17.37 20.52 4.81
CA PRO A 84 -18.40 21.53 4.70
C PRO A 84 -17.79 22.92 4.51
N GLY A 85 -18.20 23.62 3.45
CA GLY A 85 -17.69 24.97 3.14
C GLY A 85 -16.37 24.98 2.37
N ALA A 86 -15.85 23.84 1.92
CA ALA A 86 -14.75 23.81 0.97
C ALA A 86 -15.14 24.55 -0.33
N THR A 87 -14.26 25.43 -0.80
CA THR A 87 -14.47 26.22 -2.03
C THR A 87 -13.35 26.04 -3.04
N SER A 88 -12.22 25.50 -2.60
CA SER A 88 -11.03 25.26 -3.39
C SER A 88 -10.45 23.86 -3.11
N PRO A 89 -9.64 23.30 -4.02
CA PRO A 89 -8.93 22.05 -3.77
C PRO A 89 -8.06 22.06 -2.52
N ASP A 90 -7.48 23.21 -2.16
CA ASP A 90 -6.58 23.36 -1.01
C ASP A 90 -7.32 23.23 0.33
N ASP A 91 -8.66 23.38 0.33
CA ASP A 91 -9.52 23.18 1.50
C ASP A 91 -9.71 21.68 1.82
N ILE A 92 -9.34 20.78 0.90
CA ILE A 92 -9.52 19.33 1.05
C ILE A 92 -8.21 18.70 1.54
N PRO A 93 -8.17 18.09 2.73
CA PRO A 93 -7.00 17.38 3.21
C PRO A 93 -6.59 16.24 2.26
N MET A 94 -5.29 16.11 2.00
CA MET A 94 -4.76 15.01 1.18
C MET A 94 -5.17 13.67 1.78
N THR A 95 -5.94 12.91 1.01
CA THR A 95 -6.56 11.66 1.49
C THR A 95 -6.34 10.55 0.46
N LEU A 96 -5.96 9.36 0.93
CA LEU A 96 -5.89 8.14 0.13
C LEU A 96 -7.04 7.21 0.48
N ILE A 97 -7.75 6.74 -0.55
CA ILE A 97 -8.86 5.80 -0.40
C ILE A 97 -8.47 4.51 -1.10
N TYR A 98 -8.44 3.41 -0.35
CA TYR A 98 -8.20 2.09 -0.91
C TYR A 98 -9.54 1.42 -1.21
N CYS A 99 -9.69 0.92 -2.44
CA CYS A 99 -10.83 0.11 -2.85
C CYS A 99 -10.35 -1.28 -3.24
N ASN A 100 -11.20 -2.29 -3.03
CA ASN A 100 -10.87 -3.68 -3.34
C ASN A 100 -10.89 -3.99 -4.84
N GLN A 101 -11.61 -3.21 -5.63
CA GLN A 101 -11.78 -3.44 -7.07
C GLN A 101 -11.57 -2.15 -7.86
N ARG A 102 -10.99 -2.30 -9.07
CA ARG A 102 -10.73 -1.19 -10.00
C ARG A 102 -12.00 -0.42 -10.35
N LYS A 103 -13.05 -1.15 -10.70
CA LYS A 103 -14.35 -0.57 -11.05
C LYS A 103 -14.91 0.27 -9.90
N THR A 104 -14.84 -0.25 -8.67
CA THR A 104 -15.24 0.52 -7.48
C THR A 104 -14.41 1.80 -7.32
N THR A 105 -13.11 1.76 -7.58
CA THR A 105 -12.27 2.98 -7.53
C THR A 105 -12.72 4.03 -8.54
N GLU A 106 -13.01 3.62 -9.77
CA GLU A 106 -13.51 4.52 -10.83
C GLU A 106 -14.87 5.10 -10.46
N GLU A 107 -15.83 4.27 -10.04
CA GLU A 107 -17.16 4.70 -9.58
C GLU A 107 -17.10 5.66 -8.38
N CYS A 108 -16.19 5.41 -7.42
CA CYS A 108 -15.96 6.31 -6.29
C CYS A 108 -15.47 7.68 -6.76
N VAL A 109 -14.49 7.72 -7.68
CA VAL A 109 -13.94 8.99 -8.18
C VAL A 109 -14.97 9.78 -8.95
N ASP A 110 -15.75 9.14 -9.83
CA ASP A 110 -16.81 9.83 -10.56
C ASP A 110 -17.81 10.47 -9.60
N ARG A 111 -18.21 9.75 -8.55
CA ARG A 111 -19.13 10.29 -7.55
C ARG A 111 -18.55 11.46 -6.75
N ILE A 112 -17.30 11.36 -6.32
CA ILE A 112 -16.65 12.43 -5.55
C ILE A 112 -16.46 13.67 -6.43
N ARG A 113 -16.13 13.50 -7.71
CA ARG A 113 -16.04 14.59 -8.69
C ARG A 113 -17.39 15.27 -8.93
N ASP A 114 -18.48 14.51 -8.99
CA ASP A 114 -19.83 15.09 -9.10
C ASP A 114 -20.15 16.00 -7.89
N TRP A 115 -19.78 15.60 -6.68
CA TRP A 115 -19.97 16.43 -5.48
C TRP A 115 -19.07 17.66 -5.47
N ALA A 116 -17.79 17.50 -5.84
CA ALA A 116 -16.84 18.61 -5.95
C ALA A 116 -17.29 19.65 -6.99
N ALA A 117 -17.74 19.19 -8.17
CA ALA A 117 -18.26 20.05 -9.23
C ALA A 117 -19.49 20.85 -8.78
N LYS A 118 -20.39 20.23 -8.01
CA LYS A 118 -21.56 20.91 -7.42
C LYS A 118 -21.18 22.01 -6.43
N GLN A 119 -20.01 21.92 -5.81
CA GLN A 119 -19.46 22.94 -4.91
C GLN A 119 -18.54 23.94 -5.65
N GLY A 120 -18.38 23.83 -6.97
CA GLY A 120 -17.48 24.68 -7.76
C GLY A 120 -16.00 24.36 -7.58
N ILE A 121 -15.66 23.23 -6.96
CA ILE A 121 -14.28 22.80 -6.73
C ILE A 121 -13.73 22.15 -8.00
N ASN A 122 -12.50 22.48 -8.36
CA ASN A 122 -11.84 21.88 -9.52
C ASN A 122 -11.64 20.36 -9.31
N VAL A 123 -12.33 19.56 -10.13
CA VAL A 123 -12.33 18.09 -10.06
C VAL A 123 -10.98 17.43 -10.38
N SER A 124 -10.02 18.16 -10.95
CA SER A 124 -8.69 17.63 -11.27
C SER A 124 -7.87 17.27 -10.04
N CYS A 125 -8.23 17.75 -8.86
CA CYS A 125 -7.59 17.37 -7.59
C CYS A 125 -7.98 15.95 -7.12
N ILE A 126 -8.99 15.33 -7.73
CA ILE A 126 -9.46 13.99 -7.43
C ILE A 126 -9.03 13.06 -8.57
N ALA A 127 -8.27 12.02 -8.24
CA ALA A 127 -7.80 11.03 -9.21
C ALA A 127 -7.91 9.61 -8.66
N PHE A 128 -8.06 8.64 -9.55
CA PHE A 128 -7.93 7.23 -9.22
C PHE A 128 -6.58 6.69 -9.71
N TYR A 129 -6.14 5.60 -9.09
CA TYR A 129 -4.95 4.86 -9.51
C TYR A 129 -5.19 3.37 -9.38
N HIS A 130 -4.83 2.61 -10.43
CA HIS A 130 -4.76 1.16 -10.39
C HIS A 130 -3.73 0.66 -11.41
N ALA A 131 -3.34 -0.62 -11.31
CA ALA A 131 -2.22 -1.18 -12.08
C ALA A 131 -2.28 -0.94 -13.61
N LEU A 132 -3.47 -0.93 -14.22
CA LEU A 132 -3.61 -0.71 -15.67
C LEU A 132 -3.47 0.75 -16.12
N ILE A 133 -3.69 1.74 -15.25
CA ILE A 133 -3.51 3.17 -15.60
C ILE A 133 -2.02 3.47 -15.86
N GLY A 134 -1.13 2.85 -15.08
CA GLY A 134 0.32 3.04 -15.22
C GLY A 134 0.95 2.35 -16.44
N GLN A 135 0.23 1.48 -17.15
CA GLN A 135 0.77 0.77 -18.32
C GLN A 135 0.74 1.59 -19.61
N VAL A 136 -0.08 2.64 -19.70
CA VAL A 136 -0.13 3.56 -20.86
C VAL A 136 1.08 4.52 -20.87
N ARG A 137 1.89 4.54 -19.80
CA ARG A 137 3.07 5.39 -19.63
C ARG A 137 4.39 4.59 -19.48
N LYS A 138 4.44 3.32 -19.89
CA LYS A 138 5.69 2.55 -19.97
C LYS A 138 6.16 2.37 -21.40
#